data_AF-A0A8T8T701-F1
#
_entry.id   AF-A0A8T8T701-F1
#
_cell.length_a   1.000
_cell.length_b   1.000
_cell.length_c   1.000
_cell.angle_alpha   90.00
_cell.angle_beta   90.00
_cell.angle_gamma   90.00
#
_symmetry.space_group_name_H-M   'P 1'
#
loop_
_entity.id
_entity.type
_entity.pdbx_description
1 polymer ?
#
loop_
_entity_poly.entity_id
_entity_poly.type
_entity_poly.pdbx_seq_one_letter_code
_entity_poly.pdbx_strand_id
1 'polypeptide(L)'
;YRFTHAQMEKDGIIVESNVPENRRANIFFNITSPSPGTFIIALHYKGREKAILEMDLKLDDLLEKQKDDVQLLDLEYVQLNVVRILQLLNKTFAKRKA
;
A
#
# COMPACT_ATOMS: atom_id res chain seq x y z
N TYR A 1 2.74 7.41 -7.05
CA TYR A 1 1.87 6.58 -7.92
C TYR A 1 0.54 6.39 -7.22
N ARG A 2 -0.56 6.49 -7.96
CA ARG A 2 -1.92 6.40 -7.42
C ARG A 2 -2.56 5.06 -7.79
N PHE A 3 -3.15 4.39 -6.82
CA PHE A 3 -3.85 3.11 -6.97
C PHE A 3 -5.25 3.21 -6.36
N THR A 4 -6.28 2.75 -7.05
CA THR A 4 -7.65 2.75 -6.48
C THR A 4 -7.80 1.59 -5.51
N HIS A 5 -8.69 1.71 -4.54
CA HIS A 5 -9.04 0.60 -3.64
C HIS A 5 -9.41 -0.66 -4.43
N ALA A 6 -10.33 -0.53 -5.38
CA ALA A 6 -10.77 -1.64 -6.23
C ALA A 6 -9.63 -2.31 -7.03
N GLN A 7 -8.64 -1.54 -7.50
CA GLN A 7 -7.49 -2.11 -8.20
C GLN A 7 -6.62 -2.93 -7.24
N MET A 8 -6.34 -2.41 -6.05
CA MET A 8 -5.52 -3.10 -5.05
C MET A 8 -6.21 -4.35 -4.50
N GLU A 9 -7.54 -4.33 -4.34
CA GLU A 9 -8.34 -5.51 -3.98
C GLU A 9 -8.31 -6.55 -5.10
N LYS A 10 -8.52 -6.13 -6.35
CA LYS A 10 -8.46 -7.02 -7.53
C LYS A 10 -7.09 -7.66 -7.72
N ASP A 11 -6.00 -6.93 -7.44
CA ASP A 11 -4.64 -7.44 -7.54
C ASP A 11 -4.24 -8.34 -6.35
N GLY A 12 -5.16 -8.54 -5.39
CA GLY A 12 -4.94 -9.31 -4.16
C GLY A 12 -3.97 -8.65 -3.20
N ILE A 13 -3.73 -7.34 -3.37
CA ILE A 13 -2.89 -6.55 -2.46
C ILE A 13 -3.69 -6.23 -1.20
N ILE A 14 -4.94 -5.80 -1.32
CA ILE A 14 -5.87 -5.71 -0.18
C ILE A 14 -6.49 -7.10 0.02
N VAL A 15 -6.28 -7.68 1.20
CA VAL A 15 -6.87 -8.97 1.60
C VAL A 15 -8.15 -8.75 2.37
N GLU A 16 -8.16 -7.74 3.23
CA GLU A 16 -9.32 -7.37 4.05
C GLU A 16 -9.46 -5.84 4.11
N SER A 17 -10.69 -5.35 4.18
CA SER A 17 -10.97 -3.92 4.25
C SER A 17 -12.17 -3.59 5.14
N ASN A 18 -11.91 -2.80 6.18
CA ASN A 18 -12.91 -2.23 7.09
C ASN A 18 -13.54 -0.95 6.52
N VAL A 19 -13.16 -0.53 5.32
CA VAL A 19 -13.77 0.61 4.64
C VAL A 19 -15.19 0.21 4.18
N PRO A 20 -16.23 0.97 4.58
CA PRO A 20 -17.60 0.74 4.13
C PRO A 20 -17.71 0.73 2.60
N GLU A 21 -18.46 -0.21 2.04
CA GLU A 21 -18.52 -0.47 0.59
C GLU A 21 -18.89 0.79 -0.22
N ASN A 22 -19.86 1.56 0.26
CA ASN A 22 -20.30 2.82 -0.34
C ASN A 22 -19.22 3.92 -0.37
N ARG A 23 -18.15 3.78 0.43
CA ARG A 23 -17.00 4.70 0.47
C ARG A 23 -15.82 4.23 -0.37
N ARG A 24 -15.69 2.92 -0.65
CA ARG A 24 -14.53 2.31 -1.35
C ARG A 24 -14.26 2.93 -2.72
N ALA A 25 -15.31 3.27 -3.47
CA ALA A 25 -15.18 3.92 -4.78
C ALA A 25 -14.47 5.28 -4.74
N ASN A 26 -14.48 5.96 -3.59
CA ASN A 26 -13.81 7.24 -3.39
C ASN A 26 -12.44 7.09 -2.70
N ILE A 27 -12.03 5.88 -2.33
CA ILE A 27 -10.74 5.62 -1.70
C ILE A 27 -9.67 5.32 -2.76
N PHE A 28 -8.50 5.91 -2.55
CA PHE A 28 -7.30 5.59 -3.31
C PHE A 28 -6.06 5.69 -2.43
N PHE A 29 -5.03 4.96 -2.82
CA PHE A 29 -3.72 4.95 -2.17
C PHE A 29 -2.74 5.70 -3.04
N ASN A 30 -1.97 6.58 -2.42
CA ASN A 30 -0.79 7.18 -3.01
C ASN A 30 0.43 6.51 -2.40
N ILE A 31 1.26 5.92 -3.26
CA ILE A 31 2.54 5.35 -2.85
C ILE A 31 3.66 6.19 -3.43
N THR A 32 4.58 6.63 -2.59
CA THR A 32 5.79 7.36 -2.97
C THR A 32 7.02 6.66 -2.39
N SER A 33 8.20 6.95 -2.94
CA SER A 33 9.47 6.45 -2.45
C SER A 33 10.40 7.65 -2.30
N PRO A 34 10.55 8.20 -1.09
CA PRO A 34 11.36 9.40 -0.86
C PRO A 34 12.86 9.10 -0.97
N SER A 35 13.29 7.89 -0.60
CA SER A 35 14.65 7.40 -0.85
C SER A 35 14.63 5.92 -1.26
N PRO A 36 15.69 5.40 -1.90
CA PRO A 36 15.79 3.98 -2.22
C PRO A 36 15.59 3.11 -0.97
N GLY A 37 14.70 2.13 -1.06
CA GLY A 37 14.37 1.24 0.07
C GLY A 37 13.39 1.82 1.09
N THR A 38 12.93 3.06 0.93
CA THR A 38 11.85 3.63 1.75
C THR A 38 10.64 3.99 0.90
N PHE A 39 9.47 3.82 1.48
CA PHE A 39 8.19 4.08 0.84
C PHE A 39 7.25 4.77 1.81
N ILE A 40 6.36 5.59 1.29
CA ILE A 40 5.25 6.18 2.05
C ILE A 40 3.97 5.72 1.36
N ILE A 41 3.07 5.08 2.12
CA ILE A 41 1.72 4.74 1.67
C ILE A 41 0.74 5.68 2.35
N ALA A 42 0.05 6.49 1.56
CA ALA A 42 -0.98 7.41 2.01
C ALA A 42 -2.36 6.99 1.48
N LEU A 43 -3.31 6.79 2.38
CA LEU A 43 -4.72 6.54 2.08
C LEU A 43 -5.46 7.87 1.93
N HIS A 44 -6.13 8.08 0.81
CA HIS A 44 -6.90 9.29 0.54
C HIS A 44 -8.35 8.99 0.23
N TYR A 45 -9.22 9.93 0.60
CA TYR A 45 -10.61 9.99 0.16
C TYR A 45 -10.78 11.11 -0.86
N LYS A 46 -11.41 10.81 -1.99
CA LYS A 46 -11.68 11.77 -3.06
C LYS A 46 -12.45 12.98 -2.53
N GLY A 47 -11.93 14.18 -2.77
CA GLY A 47 -12.50 15.43 -2.28
C GLY A 47 -11.99 15.89 -0.92
N ARG A 48 -11.04 15.16 -0.30
CA ARG A 48 -10.26 15.66 0.85
C ARG A 48 -8.84 15.99 0.41
N GLU A 49 -8.32 17.11 0.89
CA GLU A 49 -6.94 17.52 0.61
C GLU A 49 -5.92 16.69 1.40
N LYS A 50 -6.24 16.36 2.66
CA LYS A 50 -5.36 15.58 3.55
C LYS A 50 -5.58 14.08 3.38
N ALA A 51 -4.50 13.31 3.50
CA ALA A 51 -4.57 11.86 3.65
C ALA A 51 -5.35 11.51 4.94
N ILE A 52 -6.12 10.44 4.89
CA ILE A 52 -6.78 9.84 6.06
C ILE A 52 -5.73 9.17 6.95
N LEU A 53 -4.80 8.47 6.32
CA LEU A 53 -3.73 7.74 6.98
C LEU A 53 -2.48 7.82 6.10
N GLU A 54 -1.32 7.88 6.74
CA GLU A 54 -0.02 7.83 6.10
C GLU A 54 0.87 6.90 6.93
N MET A 55 1.59 6.00 6.25
CA MET A 55 2.51 5.08 6.89
C MET A 55 3.82 5.04 6.11
N ASP A 56 4.92 5.20 6.83
CA ASP A 56 6.26 4.91 6.35
C ASP A 56 6.52 3.41 6.36
N LEU A 57 7.05 2.90 5.25
CA LEU A 57 7.46 1.51 5.09
C LEU A 57 8.92 1.47 4.65
N LYS A 58 9.68 0.56 5.28
CA LYS A 58 11.01 0.20 4.81
C LYS A 58 10.96 -1.12 4.08
N LEU A 59 11.74 -1.20 3.00
CA LEU A 59 11.87 -2.43 2.23
C LEU A 59 12.39 -3.58 3.10
N ASP A 60 13.37 -3.30 3.95
CA ASP A 60 13.98 -4.31 4.83
C ASP A 60 12.94 -4.89 5.81
N ASP A 61 12.10 -4.06 6.43
CA ASP A 61 11.04 -4.51 7.33
C ASP A 61 10.00 -5.41 6.62
N LEU A 62 9.69 -5.12 5.35
CA LEU A 62 8.79 -5.95 4.55
C LEU A 62 9.44 -7.28 4.15
N LEU A 63 10.73 -7.28 3.85
CA LEU A 63 11.50 -8.50 3.56
C LEU A 63 11.66 -9.38 4.80
N GLU A 64 11.86 -8.77 5.96
CA GLU A 64 11.89 -9.48 7.26
C GLU A 64 10.54 -10.14 7.54
N LYS A 65 9.44 -9.40 7.39
CA LYS A 65 8.08 -9.98 7.50
C LYS A 65 7.86 -11.15 6.55
N GLN A 66 8.29 -11.03 5.29
CA GLN A 66 8.20 -12.12 4.32
C GLN A 66 9.00 -13.36 4.78
N LYS A 67 10.19 -13.16 5.35
CA LYS A 67 11.05 -14.24 5.84
C LYS A 67 10.46 -14.94 7.07
N ASP A 68 9.80 -14.19 7.94
CA ASP A 68 9.14 -14.70 9.15
C ASP A 68 7.75 -15.32 8.89
N ASP A 69 7.39 -15.51 7.61
CA ASP A 69 6.08 -15.98 7.14
C ASP A 69 4.90 -15.09 7.62
N VAL A 70 5.19 -13.81 7.90
CA VAL A 70 4.17 -12.80 8.18
C VAL A 70 3.63 -12.29 6.84
N GLN A 71 2.43 -12.76 6.49
CA GLN A 71 1.86 -12.52 5.17
C GLN A 71 1.03 -11.24 5.08
N LEU A 72 0.66 -10.64 6.21
CA LEU A 72 -0.26 -9.49 6.27
C LEU A 72 0.39 -8.28 6.95
N LEU A 73 0.11 -7.10 6.40
CA LEU A 73 0.46 -5.78 6.92
C LEU A 73 -0.83 -5.03 7.27
N ASP A 74 -1.01 -4.69 8.54
CA ASP A 74 -2.20 -3.99 9.02
C ASP A 74 -2.02 -2.45 8.95
N LEU A 75 -2.97 -1.77 8.31
CA LEU A 75 -3.03 -0.31 8.13
C LEU A 75 -4.32 0.28 8.76
N GLU A 76 -4.88 -0.35 9.79
CA GLU A 76 -6.12 0.03 10.50
C GLU A 76 -7.41 -0.14 9.67
N TYR A 77 -7.44 0.41 8.45
CA TYR A 77 -8.59 0.37 7.55
C TYR A 77 -8.53 -0.76 6.53
N VAL A 78 -7.34 -1.27 6.26
CA VAL A 78 -7.08 -2.36 5.31
C VAL A 78 -5.95 -3.25 5.81
N GLN A 79 -6.02 -4.52 5.45
CA GLN A 79 -4.89 -5.43 5.58
C GLN A 79 -4.32 -5.71 4.19
N LEU A 80 -3.01 -5.51 4.05
CA LEU A 80 -2.31 -5.74 2.80
C LEU A 80 -1.52 -7.03 2.83
N ASN A 81 -1.49 -7.75 1.71
CA ASN A 81 -0.60 -8.89 1.56
C ASN A 81 0.85 -8.41 1.35
N VAL A 82 1.76 -8.83 2.24
CA VAL A 82 3.18 -8.43 2.26
C VAL A 82 3.88 -8.81 0.94
N VAL A 83 3.62 -10.01 0.42
CA VAL A 83 4.24 -10.48 -0.83
C VAL A 83 3.75 -9.66 -2.02
N ARG A 84 2.45 -9.39 -2.09
CA ARG A 84 1.84 -8.64 -3.20
C ARG A 84 2.23 -7.17 -3.18
N ILE A 85 2.29 -6.54 -2.00
CA ILE A 85 2.76 -5.15 -1.89
C ILE A 85 4.24 -5.05 -2.26
N LEU A 86 5.10 -5.96 -1.81
CA LEU A 86 6.51 -6.02 -2.24
C LEU A 86 6.65 -6.14 -3.76
N GLN A 87 5.85 -7.01 -4.39
CA GLN A 87 5.82 -7.14 -5.85
C GLN A 87 5.36 -5.84 -6.53
N LEU A 88 4.34 -5.16 -6.01
CA LEU A 88 3.89 -3.87 -6.52
C LEU A 88 5.00 -2.81 -6.42
N LEU A 89 5.64 -2.71 -5.25
CA LEU A 89 6.71 -1.75 -4.98
C LEU A 89 7.89 -1.98 -5.93
N ASN A 90 8.35 -3.23 -6.06
CA ASN A 90 9.42 -3.58 -6.98
C ASN A 90 9.04 -3.28 -8.43
N LYS A 91 7.85 -3.68 -8.89
CA LYS A 91 7.42 -3.42 -10.27
C LYS A 91 7.30 -1.92 -10.59
N THR A 92 6.86 -1.12 -9.61
CA THR A 92 6.57 0.30 -9.79
C THR A 92 7.82 1.17 -9.63
N PHE A 93 8.71 0.83 -8.70
CA PHE A 93 9.82 1.70 -8.29
C PHE A 93 11.22 1.13 -8.56
N ALA A 94 11.40 -0.18 -8.80
CA ALA A 94 12.74 -0.75 -9.03
C ALA A 94 13.40 -0.29 -10.35
N LYS A 95 12.64 0.32 -11.27
CA LYS A 95 13.19 0.92 -12.49
C LYS A 95 13.86 2.28 -12.27
N ARG A 96 13.84 2.85 -11.06
CA ARG A 96 14.69 4.00 -10.72
C ARG A 96 16.11 3.53 -10.40
N LYS A 97 16.78 2.97 -11.40
CA LYS A 97 18.24 3.07 -11.50
C LYS A 97 18.50 4.41 -12.19
N ALA A 98 18.83 5.43 -11.39
CA ALA A 98 19.56 6.57 -11.91
C ALA A 98 21.01 6.12 -12.16
#